data_AF-A0A7C3Q3V0-F1
#
_entry.id   AF-A0A7C3Q3V0-F1
#
_cell.length_a   1.000
_cell.length_b   1.000
_cell.length_c   1.000
_cell.angle_alpha   90.00
_cell.angle_beta   90.00
_cell.angle_gamma   90.00
#
_symmetry.space_group_name_H-M   'P 1'
#
loop_
_entity.id
_entity.type
_entity.pdbx_description
1 polymer ?
#
loop_
_entity_poly.entity_id
_entity_poly.type
_entity_poly.pdbx_seq_one_letter_code
_entity_poly.pdbx_strand_id
1 'polypeptide(L)'
;MPRDIPVGNGDLLITFDKFYRIRDLYFPYVGKYNHTDGNVQRFGVWADGQFAWIDDPAWMRSLKYVDNTLVTHVLLRHEGLQLELTCNDAVDFHEPAYFRRAIVKDLAGRDRDVRLFTHWDLSIRGTPVGDTANYDPATASLVVYKDDSYFLFNACDENKCGIDNWAIGTKRMGGHEGTWRDAEDGMLGRNAISQGSVDATIGFNLQVPASGKAYVTMWLACGQTYSEVKALNQRILEKGPDRFIERTGNYWKLWLKKEAVECDPLPSPVAD
;
A
#
# COMPACT_ATOMS: atom_id res chain seq x y z
N MET A 1 -4.03 -17.37 -9.89
CA MET A 1 -2.74 -17.42 -9.17
C MET A 1 -3.04 -17.38 -7.68
N PRO A 2 -2.31 -18.13 -6.83
CA PRO A 2 -2.44 -18.03 -5.38
C PRO A 2 -2.21 -16.59 -4.91
N ARG A 3 -2.88 -16.21 -3.82
CA ARG A 3 -2.71 -14.93 -3.12
C ARG A 3 -1.87 -15.21 -1.88
N ASP A 4 -0.63 -14.76 -1.86
CA ASP A 4 0.39 -15.33 -0.95
C ASP A 4 0.31 -14.78 0.48
N ILE A 5 0.03 -13.47 0.63
CA ILE A 5 0.03 -12.77 1.93
C ILE A 5 -1.14 -11.78 2.11
N PRO A 6 -2.41 -12.20 1.94
CA PRO A 6 -3.57 -11.31 2.09
C PRO A 6 -3.68 -10.68 3.49
N VAL A 7 -4.20 -9.45 3.58
CA VAL A 7 -4.51 -8.77 4.85
C VAL A 7 -5.93 -8.20 4.80
N GLY A 8 -6.69 -8.32 5.89
CA GLY A 8 -8.09 -7.87 5.93
C GLY A 8 -8.73 -7.91 7.32
N ASN A 9 -9.92 -7.31 7.44
CA ASN A 9 -10.67 -7.18 8.71
C ASN A 9 -12.19 -7.48 8.59
N GLY A 10 -12.63 -8.07 7.48
CA GLY A 10 -14.05 -8.37 7.22
C GLY A 10 -14.75 -7.32 6.34
N ASP A 11 -14.37 -6.05 6.47
CA ASP A 11 -14.88 -4.96 5.63
C ASP A 11 -13.95 -4.65 4.46
N LEU A 12 -12.64 -4.76 4.70
CA LEU A 12 -11.57 -4.54 3.72
C LEU A 12 -10.70 -5.80 3.59
N LEU A 13 -10.38 -6.18 2.36
CA LEU A 13 -9.37 -7.20 2.05
C LEU A 13 -8.46 -6.73 0.92
N ILE A 14 -7.15 -6.77 1.17
CA ILE A 14 -6.09 -6.54 0.18
C ILE A 14 -5.36 -7.84 -0.08
N THR A 15 -5.18 -8.19 -1.35
CA THR A 15 -4.44 -9.39 -1.74
C THR A 15 -3.21 -9.04 -2.58
N PHE A 16 -2.17 -9.87 -2.48
CA PHE A 16 -0.92 -9.69 -3.20
C PHE A 16 -0.65 -10.88 -4.13
N ASP A 17 0.07 -10.64 -5.22
CA ASP A 17 0.72 -11.72 -5.97
C ASP A 17 2.12 -12.04 -5.43
N LYS A 18 2.72 -13.10 -5.97
CA LYS A 18 4.10 -13.54 -5.68
C LYS A 18 5.19 -12.50 -5.91
N PHE A 19 4.87 -11.43 -6.65
CA PHE A 19 5.79 -10.32 -6.90
C PHE A 19 5.52 -9.15 -5.94
N TYR A 20 4.72 -9.35 -4.90
CA TYR A 20 4.39 -8.36 -3.87
C TYR A 20 3.60 -7.14 -4.38
N ARG A 21 2.89 -7.30 -5.51
CA ARG A 21 1.98 -6.29 -6.05
C ARG A 21 0.56 -6.55 -5.57
N ILE A 22 -0.19 -5.49 -5.26
CA ILE A 22 -1.60 -5.63 -4.90
C ILE A 22 -2.37 -6.07 -6.16
N ARG A 23 -3.28 -7.01 -5.97
CA ARG A 23 -4.10 -7.57 -7.04
C ARG A 23 -5.58 -7.41 -6.84
N ASP A 24 -6.06 -7.56 -5.62
CA ASP A 24 -7.46 -7.32 -5.29
C ASP A 24 -7.58 -6.34 -4.13
N LEU A 25 -8.61 -5.50 -4.22
CA LEU A 25 -9.07 -4.60 -3.16
C LEU A 25 -10.57 -4.84 -3.03
N TYR A 26 -10.98 -5.51 -1.95
CA TYR A 26 -12.39 -5.74 -1.65
C TYR A 26 -12.89 -4.78 -0.59
N PHE A 27 -14.00 -4.09 -0.88
CA PHE A 27 -14.71 -3.19 0.02
C PHE A 27 -16.16 -3.03 -0.47
N PRO A 28 -17.17 -2.77 0.39
CA PRO A 28 -17.13 -2.85 1.86
C PRO A 28 -17.30 -4.28 2.40
N TYR A 29 -17.28 -5.30 1.55
CA TYR A 29 -17.36 -6.68 1.97
C TYR A 29 -16.23 -7.50 1.34
N VAL A 30 -15.66 -8.42 2.11
CA VAL A 30 -14.74 -9.42 1.55
C VAL A 30 -15.46 -10.21 0.44
N GLY A 31 -14.87 -10.21 -0.75
CA GLY A 31 -15.42 -10.90 -1.93
C GLY A 31 -16.34 -10.05 -2.81
N LYS A 32 -16.80 -8.87 -2.36
CA LYS A 32 -17.58 -7.94 -3.21
C LYS A 32 -17.60 -6.51 -2.63
N TYR A 33 -17.25 -5.48 -3.38
CA TYR A 33 -16.81 -5.45 -4.78
C TYR A 33 -15.29 -5.62 -4.89
N ASN A 34 -14.76 -6.20 -5.98
CA ASN A 34 -13.33 -6.10 -6.28
C ASN A 34 -13.05 -4.79 -7.04
N HIS A 35 -12.50 -3.79 -6.35
CA HIS A 35 -12.26 -2.45 -6.90
C HIS A 35 -11.02 -2.36 -7.77
N THR A 36 -10.25 -3.42 -7.95
CA THR A 36 -9.18 -3.46 -8.95
C THR A 36 -9.63 -4.21 -10.22
N ASP A 37 -10.74 -4.96 -10.16
CA ASP A 37 -11.10 -5.97 -11.18
C ASP A 37 -9.92 -6.89 -11.54
N GLY A 38 -9.10 -7.20 -10.53
CA GLY A 38 -7.88 -7.99 -10.68
C GLY A 38 -6.70 -7.27 -11.32
N ASN A 39 -6.81 -5.99 -11.69
CA ASN A 39 -5.70 -5.21 -12.27
C ASN A 39 -4.55 -5.05 -11.27
N VAL A 40 -3.33 -4.92 -11.80
CA VAL A 40 -2.11 -4.78 -10.98
C VAL A 40 -2.04 -3.37 -10.42
N GLN A 41 -1.80 -3.27 -9.11
CA GLN A 41 -1.40 -2.02 -8.47
C GLN A 41 0.10 -2.12 -8.21
N ARG A 42 0.90 -1.25 -8.85
CA ARG A 42 2.36 -1.37 -8.86
C ARG A 42 2.98 -0.69 -7.64
N PHE A 43 4.16 -1.17 -7.24
CA PHE A 43 5.00 -0.53 -6.24
C PHE A 43 6.41 -0.41 -6.81
N GLY A 44 7.03 0.77 -6.72
CA GLY A 44 8.27 1.08 -7.41
C GLY A 44 9.21 1.91 -6.56
N VAL A 45 10.50 1.81 -6.85
CA VAL A 45 11.56 2.51 -6.14
C VAL A 45 12.40 3.26 -7.15
N TRP A 46 12.54 4.56 -6.93
CA TRP A 46 13.56 5.38 -7.58
C TRP A 46 14.64 5.70 -6.56
N ALA A 47 15.91 5.59 -6.95
CA ALA A 47 17.04 5.99 -6.14
C ALA A 47 18.18 6.52 -7.02
N ASP A 48 18.67 7.72 -6.72
CA ASP A 48 19.84 8.33 -7.37
C ASP A 48 19.82 8.29 -8.90
N GLY A 49 18.68 8.58 -9.53
CA GLY A 49 18.55 8.60 -11.00
C GLY A 49 18.25 7.24 -11.64
N GLN A 50 18.07 6.19 -10.85
CA GLN A 50 17.68 4.86 -11.33
C GLN A 50 16.31 4.47 -10.77
N PHE A 51 15.55 3.71 -11.56
CA PHE A 51 14.21 3.26 -11.19
C PHE A 51 14.09 1.74 -11.36
N ALA A 52 13.38 1.09 -10.43
CA ALA A 52 12.97 -0.30 -10.57
C ALA A 52 11.58 -0.55 -9.99
N TRP A 53 10.71 -1.19 -10.76
CA TRP A 53 9.47 -1.77 -10.23
C TRP A 53 9.76 -2.99 -9.38
N ILE A 54 8.97 -3.22 -8.32
CA ILE A 54 9.19 -4.36 -7.44
C ILE A 54 8.85 -5.72 -8.06
N ASP A 55 8.40 -5.81 -9.31
CA ASP A 55 8.28 -7.05 -10.09
C ASP A 55 9.51 -7.32 -10.98
N ASP A 56 10.49 -6.41 -11.03
CA ASP A 56 11.74 -6.62 -11.75
C ASP A 56 12.56 -7.80 -11.18
N PRO A 57 13.08 -8.72 -12.00
CA PRO A 57 13.81 -9.90 -11.52
C PRO A 57 15.06 -9.59 -10.68
N ALA A 58 15.61 -8.37 -10.75
CA ALA A 58 16.75 -7.95 -9.94
C ALA A 58 16.42 -7.78 -8.43
N TRP A 59 15.15 -7.74 -8.06
CA TRP A 59 14.73 -7.79 -6.65
C TRP A 59 14.77 -9.22 -6.11
N MET A 60 15.50 -9.42 -5.01
CA MET A 60 15.28 -10.54 -4.11
C MET A 60 14.08 -10.23 -3.22
N ARG A 61 13.19 -11.21 -3.02
CA ARG A 61 11.93 -11.04 -2.27
C ARG A 61 11.72 -12.17 -1.26
N SER A 62 11.37 -11.82 -0.04
CA SER A 62 10.84 -12.74 0.97
C SER A 62 9.52 -12.20 1.48
N LEU A 63 8.43 -12.90 1.20
CA LEU A 63 7.07 -12.52 1.57
C LEU A 63 6.63 -13.40 2.74
N LYS A 64 6.52 -12.81 3.93
CA LYS A 64 6.10 -13.51 5.15
C LYS A 64 5.11 -12.66 5.93
N TYR A 65 4.62 -13.20 7.04
CA TYR A 65 3.97 -12.43 8.10
C TYR A 65 4.94 -12.23 9.26
N VAL A 66 4.69 -11.20 10.06
CA VAL A 66 5.19 -11.15 11.43
C VAL A 66 4.51 -12.28 12.20
N ASP A 67 5.29 -13.05 12.95
CA ASP A 67 4.80 -14.23 13.68
C ASP A 67 3.54 -13.93 14.49
N ASN A 68 2.55 -14.83 14.35
CA ASN A 68 1.27 -14.78 15.06
C ASN A 68 0.47 -13.49 14.80
N THR A 69 0.53 -12.94 13.58
CA THR A 69 -0.25 -11.77 13.17
C THR A 69 -0.69 -11.82 11.71
N LEU A 70 -1.74 -11.06 11.35
CA LEU A 70 -2.00 -10.67 9.95
C LEU A 70 -1.35 -9.30 9.64
N VAL A 71 -0.09 -9.15 9.99
CA VAL A 71 0.77 -8.04 9.54
C VAL A 71 1.90 -8.65 8.72
N THR A 72 2.12 -8.18 7.50
CA THR A 72 3.16 -8.75 6.64
C THR A 72 4.55 -8.37 7.18
N HIS A 73 5.55 -9.16 6.82
CA HIS A 73 6.97 -8.85 6.95
C HIS A 73 7.64 -9.19 5.63
N VAL A 74 7.74 -8.20 4.75
CA VAL A 74 8.29 -8.36 3.41
C VAL A 74 9.67 -7.74 3.35
N LEU A 75 10.66 -8.54 2.94
CA LEU A 75 12.02 -8.09 2.68
C LEU A 75 12.25 -8.04 1.18
N LEU A 76 12.68 -6.87 0.69
CA LEU A 76 13.04 -6.63 -0.70
C LEU A 76 14.49 -6.13 -0.74
N ARG A 77 15.33 -6.73 -1.57
CA ARG A 77 16.73 -6.29 -1.73
C ARG A 77 17.09 -6.18 -3.19
N HIS A 78 17.72 -5.07 -3.57
CA HIS A 78 18.13 -4.82 -4.95
C HIS A 78 19.59 -4.41 -5.01
N GLU A 79 20.44 -5.31 -5.52
CA GLU A 79 21.89 -5.09 -5.58
C GLU A 79 22.25 -3.92 -6.50
N GLY A 80 21.57 -3.73 -7.64
CA GLY A 80 21.88 -2.61 -8.54
C GLY A 80 21.54 -1.23 -7.95
N LEU A 81 20.55 -1.17 -7.06
CA LEU A 81 20.15 0.06 -6.38
C LEU A 81 20.89 0.19 -5.05
N GLN A 82 21.58 -0.85 -4.56
CA GLN A 82 22.20 -0.88 -3.24
C GLN A 82 21.22 -0.45 -2.13
N LEU A 83 19.99 -0.99 -2.17
CA LEU A 83 18.94 -0.73 -1.19
C LEU A 83 18.31 -2.02 -0.69
N GLU A 84 17.89 -1.98 0.57
CA GLU A 84 17.04 -2.99 1.20
C GLU A 84 15.79 -2.31 1.75
N LEU A 85 14.62 -2.87 1.46
CA LEU A 85 13.34 -2.43 1.98
C LEU A 85 12.78 -3.49 2.91
N THR A 86 12.31 -3.06 4.07
CA THR A 86 11.44 -3.86 4.94
C THR A 86 10.05 -3.23 4.91
N CYS A 87 9.06 -3.99 4.45
CA CYS A 87 7.68 -3.56 4.42
C CYS A 87 6.81 -4.33 5.40
N ASN A 88 5.93 -3.61 6.09
CA ASN A 88 4.86 -4.16 6.90
C ASN A 88 3.53 -3.61 6.39
N ASP A 89 2.71 -4.50 5.89
CA ASP A 89 1.36 -4.19 5.44
C ASP A 89 0.34 -4.72 6.44
N ALA A 90 -0.72 -3.96 6.65
CA ALA A 90 -1.84 -4.36 7.50
C ALA A 90 -3.12 -3.71 6.99
N VAL A 91 -4.24 -4.42 7.10
CA VAL A 91 -5.54 -3.77 7.20
C VAL A 91 -5.84 -3.65 8.68
N ASP A 92 -6.24 -2.46 9.12
CA ASP A 92 -6.54 -2.24 10.52
C ASP A 92 -7.63 -3.18 11.03
N PHE A 93 -7.49 -3.72 12.23
CA PHE A 93 -8.43 -4.72 12.75
C PHE A 93 -9.88 -4.23 12.90
N HIS A 94 -10.14 -2.93 12.87
CA HIS A 94 -11.47 -2.33 13.07
C HIS A 94 -11.88 -1.34 11.97
N GLU A 95 -10.95 -0.53 11.47
CA GLU A 95 -11.23 0.50 10.48
C GLU A 95 -10.95 -0.03 9.06
N PRO A 96 -11.73 0.37 8.03
CA PRO A 96 -11.49 -0.01 6.64
C PRO A 96 -10.32 0.79 6.05
N ALA A 97 -9.13 0.62 6.62
CA ALA A 97 -7.90 1.26 6.21
C ALA A 97 -6.77 0.25 6.02
N TYR A 98 -6.14 0.30 4.86
CA TYR A 98 -4.92 -0.43 4.54
C TYR A 98 -3.70 0.46 4.79
N PHE A 99 -2.65 -0.12 5.33
CA PHE A 99 -1.38 0.53 5.62
C PHE A 99 -0.24 -0.24 4.99
N ARG A 100 0.79 0.47 4.53
CA ARG A 100 2.11 -0.05 4.17
C ARG A 100 3.16 0.85 4.81
N ARG A 101 3.87 0.33 5.80
CA ARG A 101 5.09 0.94 6.32
C ARG A 101 6.27 0.38 5.56
N ALA A 102 7.03 1.24 4.89
CA ALA A 102 8.22 0.85 4.13
C ALA A 102 9.44 1.54 4.75
N ILE A 103 10.32 0.73 5.35
CA ILE A 103 11.64 1.17 5.82
C ILE A 103 12.62 0.94 4.67
N VAL A 104 13.33 1.98 4.26
CA VAL A 104 14.39 1.93 3.26
C VAL A 104 15.74 2.04 3.96
N LYS A 105 16.65 1.11 3.68
CA LYS A 105 18.01 1.08 4.22
C LYS A 105 19.03 1.23 3.10
N ASP A 106 20.03 2.08 3.33
CA ASP A 106 21.19 2.22 2.45
C ASP A 106 22.16 1.04 2.63
N LEU A 107 22.64 0.50 1.51
CA LEU A 107 23.69 -0.52 1.47
C LEU A 107 25.00 0.00 0.84
N ALA A 108 25.00 1.20 0.27
CA ALA A 108 26.15 1.77 -0.44
C ALA A 108 27.11 2.57 0.46
N GLY A 109 26.70 2.94 1.67
CA GLY A 109 27.50 3.73 2.60
C GLY A 109 27.52 5.22 2.26
N ARG A 110 26.48 5.75 1.61
CA ARG A 110 26.36 7.17 1.22
C ARG A 110 24.92 7.65 1.35
N ASP A 111 24.73 8.96 1.48
CA ASP A 111 23.39 9.54 1.49
C ASP A 111 22.66 9.26 0.16
N ARG A 112 21.36 8.95 0.25
CA ARG A 112 20.53 8.52 -0.87
C ARG A 112 19.30 9.40 -1.00
N ASP A 113 19.03 9.86 -2.23
CA ASP A 113 17.73 10.43 -2.60
C ASP A 113 16.85 9.29 -3.11
N VAL A 114 15.81 8.95 -2.36
CA VAL A 114 14.92 7.82 -2.66
C VAL A 114 13.49 8.33 -2.82
N ARG A 115 12.76 7.76 -3.78
CA ARG A 115 11.33 7.98 -3.94
C ARG A 115 10.62 6.63 -4.02
N LEU A 116 9.58 6.46 -3.20
CA LEU A 116 8.71 5.29 -3.26
C LEU A 116 7.43 5.65 -3.99
N PHE A 117 7.04 4.82 -4.96
CA PHE A 117 5.86 5.04 -5.79
C PHE A 117 4.84 3.92 -5.62
N THR A 118 3.57 4.27 -5.43
CA THR A 118 2.46 3.31 -5.56
C THR A 118 1.53 3.76 -6.68
N HIS A 119 1.19 2.82 -7.54
CA HIS A 119 0.27 3.01 -8.67
C HIS A 119 -1.04 2.30 -8.38
N TRP A 120 -2.13 2.98 -8.67
CA TRP A 120 -3.50 2.58 -8.40
C TRP A 120 -4.34 2.66 -9.68
N ASP A 121 -4.58 1.50 -10.28
CA ASP A 121 -5.51 1.23 -11.37
C ASP A 121 -6.78 0.59 -10.80
N LEU A 122 -7.66 1.44 -10.26
CA LEU A 122 -8.96 1.03 -9.73
C LEU A 122 -9.99 0.89 -10.85
N SER A 123 -10.82 -0.13 -10.77
CA SER A 123 -12.05 -0.29 -11.54
C SER A 123 -13.19 -0.34 -10.53
N ILE A 124 -13.60 0.82 -10.01
CA ILE A 124 -14.46 0.88 -8.83
C ILE A 124 -15.78 0.13 -9.10
N ARG A 125 -16.14 -0.79 -8.20
CA ARG A 125 -17.30 -1.69 -8.32
C ARG A 125 -17.23 -2.64 -9.53
N GLY A 126 -16.01 -2.96 -10.01
CA GLY A 126 -15.77 -3.90 -11.10
C GLY A 126 -15.97 -3.31 -12.50
N THR A 127 -15.86 -1.99 -12.64
CA THR A 127 -16.02 -1.32 -13.93
C THR A 127 -14.90 -0.30 -14.14
N PRO A 128 -14.24 -0.29 -15.30
CA PRO A 128 -13.08 0.56 -15.54
C PRO A 128 -13.45 2.00 -15.94
N VAL A 129 -14.74 2.36 -15.99
CA VAL A 129 -15.21 3.67 -16.45
C VAL A 129 -16.12 4.35 -15.43
N GLY A 130 -16.08 5.68 -15.39
CA GLY A 130 -16.90 6.50 -14.50
C GLY A 130 -16.25 6.79 -13.15
N ASP A 131 -14.97 6.44 -13.00
CA ASP A 131 -14.17 6.76 -11.82
C ASP A 131 -13.68 8.21 -11.92
N THR A 132 -13.56 8.88 -10.78
CA THR A 132 -12.96 10.21 -10.67
C THR A 132 -11.77 10.15 -9.72
N ALA A 133 -10.63 10.69 -10.13
CA ALA A 133 -9.46 10.84 -9.27
C ALA A 133 -9.11 12.32 -9.17
N ASN A 134 -8.90 12.83 -7.95
CA ASN A 134 -8.44 14.19 -7.73
C ASN A 134 -7.43 14.28 -6.59
N TYR A 135 -6.52 15.24 -6.67
CA TYR A 135 -5.74 15.68 -5.53
C TYR A 135 -6.59 16.61 -4.68
N ASP A 136 -6.59 16.40 -3.36
CA ASP A 136 -7.24 17.26 -2.38
C ASP A 136 -6.19 18.01 -1.56
N PRO A 137 -5.98 19.32 -1.82
CA PRO A 137 -5.02 20.12 -1.07
C PRO A 137 -5.35 20.26 0.42
N ALA A 138 -6.62 20.13 0.83
CA ALA A 138 -7.02 20.31 2.22
C ALA A 138 -6.55 19.15 3.12
N THR A 139 -6.40 17.97 2.55
CA THR A 139 -5.91 16.75 3.23
C THR A 139 -4.52 16.33 2.75
N ALA A 140 -3.94 17.06 1.80
CA ALA A 140 -2.69 16.73 1.11
C ALA A 140 -2.65 15.28 0.59
N SER A 141 -3.79 14.82 0.06
CA SER A 141 -4.03 13.42 -0.29
C SER A 141 -4.62 13.28 -1.69
N LEU A 142 -4.56 12.08 -2.25
CA LEU A 142 -5.28 11.75 -3.47
C LEU A 142 -6.58 11.03 -3.11
N VAL A 143 -7.68 11.38 -3.78
CA VAL A 143 -8.98 10.74 -3.61
C VAL A 143 -9.43 10.17 -4.94
N VAL A 144 -9.78 8.88 -4.96
CA VAL A 144 -10.43 8.22 -6.09
C VAL A 144 -11.82 7.78 -5.65
N TYR A 145 -12.84 8.08 -6.43
CA TYR A 145 -14.20 7.73 -6.07
C TYR A 145 -15.10 7.47 -7.27
N LYS A 146 -16.18 6.74 -7.00
CA LYS A 146 -17.34 6.58 -7.87
C LYS A 146 -18.55 6.24 -7.02
N ASP A 147 -19.67 6.93 -7.28
CA ASP A 147 -20.91 6.79 -6.53
C ASP A 147 -20.67 6.85 -5.00
N ASP A 148 -20.92 5.75 -4.30
CA ASP A 148 -20.81 5.55 -2.85
C ASP A 148 -19.52 4.82 -2.45
N SER A 149 -18.45 4.90 -3.25
CA SER A 149 -17.18 4.23 -2.99
C SER A 149 -16.03 5.22 -3.10
N TYR A 150 -15.42 5.57 -1.97
CA TYR A 150 -14.35 6.55 -1.84
C TYR A 150 -13.07 5.89 -1.31
N PHE A 151 -11.95 6.23 -1.94
CA PHE A 151 -10.60 5.72 -1.64
C PHE A 151 -9.65 6.90 -1.49
N LEU A 152 -9.19 7.17 -0.26
CA LEU A 152 -8.25 8.24 0.03
C LEU A 152 -6.86 7.67 0.28
N PHE A 153 -5.87 8.17 -0.45
CA PHE A 153 -4.47 7.78 -0.35
C PHE A 153 -3.62 8.89 0.24
N ASN A 154 -2.87 8.58 1.28
CA ASN A 154 -2.01 9.54 1.96
C ASN A 154 -0.80 8.84 2.59
N ALA A 155 0.17 9.60 3.08
CA ALA A 155 1.41 9.07 3.63
C ALA A 155 2.02 10.02 4.68
N CYS A 156 2.81 9.47 5.60
CA CYS A 156 3.64 10.24 6.53
C CYS A 156 5.00 9.57 6.70
N ASP A 157 6.02 10.39 6.94
CA ASP A 157 7.25 9.97 7.61
C ASP A 157 7.28 10.54 9.04
N GLU A 158 8.44 10.55 9.66
CA GLU A 158 8.64 11.10 11.00
C GLU A 158 8.54 12.64 11.09
N ASN A 159 8.64 13.34 9.95
CA ASN A 159 8.75 14.79 9.87
C ASN A 159 7.52 15.47 9.24
N LYS A 160 6.80 14.78 8.35
CA LYS A 160 5.68 15.34 7.59
C LYS A 160 4.62 14.30 7.24
N CYS A 161 3.44 14.82 6.93
CA CYS A 161 2.32 14.07 6.37
C CYS A 161 1.82 14.77 5.10
N GLY A 162 1.33 13.97 4.14
CA GLY A 162 0.94 14.42 2.81
C GLY A 162 1.78 13.75 1.72
N ILE A 163 1.18 13.51 0.55
CA ILE A 163 1.93 12.97 -0.60
C ILE A 163 2.78 14.07 -1.26
N ASP A 164 3.98 13.72 -1.73
CA ASP A 164 4.89 14.68 -2.37
C ASP A 164 4.65 14.83 -3.86
N ASN A 165 4.32 13.71 -4.51
CA ASN A 165 4.19 13.62 -5.95
C ASN A 165 2.94 12.85 -6.28
N TRP A 166 2.25 13.26 -7.35
CA TRP A 166 1.14 12.51 -7.90
C TRP A 166 1.07 12.69 -9.40
N ALA A 167 0.56 11.68 -10.09
CA ALA A 167 0.10 11.75 -11.46
C ALA A 167 -1.31 11.17 -11.47
N ILE A 168 -2.23 11.90 -12.10
CA ILE A 168 -3.60 11.47 -12.34
C ILE A 168 -3.80 11.51 -13.85
N GLY A 169 -4.29 10.43 -14.42
CA GLY A 169 -4.35 10.28 -15.87
C GLY A 169 -5.43 9.33 -16.33
N THR A 170 -5.56 9.24 -17.65
CA THR A 170 -6.46 8.29 -18.30
C THR A 170 -5.68 7.03 -18.63
N LYS A 171 -6.22 5.88 -18.26
CA LYS A 171 -5.66 4.57 -18.61
C LYS A 171 -6.38 3.96 -19.81
N ARG A 172 -5.67 3.13 -20.58
CA ARG A 172 -6.24 2.17 -21.56
C ARG A 172 -7.11 2.78 -22.66
N MET A 173 -7.04 4.09 -22.84
CA MET A 173 -7.66 4.83 -23.94
C MET A 173 -6.56 5.32 -24.87
N GLY A 174 -6.76 5.22 -26.19
CA GLY A 174 -5.89 5.85 -27.18
C GLY A 174 -4.41 5.43 -27.17
N GLY A 175 -4.07 4.24 -26.63
CA GLY A 175 -2.68 3.77 -26.53
C GLY A 175 -1.91 4.30 -25.31
N HIS A 176 -2.56 5.03 -24.40
CA HIS A 176 -1.94 5.45 -23.15
C HIS A 176 -1.71 4.25 -22.21
N GLU A 177 -0.45 4.08 -21.80
CA GLU A 177 -0.03 2.93 -20.98
C GLU A 177 -0.37 3.11 -19.49
N GLY A 178 -0.65 4.34 -19.04
CA GLY A 178 -1.06 4.70 -17.68
C GLY A 178 -0.03 5.59 -16.97
N THR A 179 -0.45 6.21 -15.86
CA THR A 179 0.40 7.15 -15.07
C THR A 179 1.64 6.49 -14.46
N TRP A 180 1.68 5.16 -14.36
CA TRP A 180 2.85 4.46 -13.81
C TRP A 180 4.12 4.74 -14.61
N ARG A 181 4.03 4.96 -15.93
CA ARG A 181 5.16 5.36 -16.79
C ARG A 181 5.86 6.61 -16.29
N ASP A 182 5.10 7.57 -15.77
CA ASP A 182 5.62 8.84 -15.27
C ASP A 182 6.51 8.62 -14.02
N ALA A 183 6.42 7.49 -13.33
CA ALA A 183 7.29 7.20 -12.20
C ALA A 183 8.72 6.85 -12.61
N GLU A 184 8.93 6.40 -13.86
CA GLU A 184 10.19 5.77 -14.29
C GLU A 184 11.37 6.76 -14.40
N ASP A 185 11.10 8.05 -14.61
CA ASP A 185 12.09 9.12 -14.53
C ASP A 185 12.17 9.79 -13.14
N GLY A 186 11.29 9.37 -12.21
CA GLY A 186 11.17 9.89 -10.86
C GLY A 186 10.29 11.15 -10.74
N MET A 187 9.66 11.63 -11.81
CA MET A 187 8.88 12.87 -11.83
C MET A 187 7.43 12.64 -12.28
N LEU A 188 6.48 12.93 -11.39
CA LEU A 188 5.05 12.82 -11.72
C LEU A 188 4.47 14.16 -12.20
N GLY A 189 3.56 14.11 -13.18
CA GLY A 189 3.02 15.29 -13.86
C GLY A 189 2.11 16.23 -13.05
N ARG A 190 1.66 15.83 -11.85
CA ARG A 190 0.85 16.65 -10.92
C ARG A 190 -0.48 17.18 -11.46
N ASN A 191 -1.12 16.46 -12.38
CA ASN A 191 -2.50 16.76 -12.79
C ASN A 191 -3.45 16.75 -11.58
N ALA A 192 -4.33 17.75 -11.48
CA ALA A 192 -5.17 17.93 -10.30
C ALA A 192 -6.38 16.97 -10.27
N ILE A 193 -6.94 16.62 -11.43
CA ILE A 193 -8.16 15.81 -11.54
C ILE A 193 -8.22 15.10 -12.90
N SER A 194 -8.82 13.91 -12.95
CA SER A 194 -9.27 13.23 -14.16
C SER A 194 -10.54 12.42 -13.88
N GLN A 195 -11.29 12.10 -14.93
CA GLN A 195 -12.55 11.36 -14.88
C GLN A 195 -12.66 10.33 -16.01
N GLY A 196 -13.44 9.27 -15.79
CA GLY A 196 -13.69 8.23 -16.78
C GLY A 196 -12.92 6.95 -16.45
N SER A 197 -12.00 6.57 -17.34
CA SER A 197 -11.10 5.44 -17.13
C SER A 197 -9.78 5.97 -16.60
N VAL A 198 -9.66 6.06 -15.27
CA VAL A 198 -8.53 6.73 -14.61
C VAL A 198 -7.60 5.76 -13.90
N ASP A 199 -6.33 6.12 -13.85
CA ASP A 199 -5.37 5.58 -12.89
C ASP A 199 -4.63 6.74 -12.21
N ALA A 200 -4.01 6.42 -11.08
CA ALA A 200 -3.22 7.38 -10.33
C ALA A 200 -1.92 6.75 -9.83
N THR A 201 -0.85 7.54 -9.83
CA THR A 201 0.41 7.18 -9.18
C THR A 201 0.73 8.21 -8.13
N ILE A 202 1.09 7.78 -6.93
CA ILE A 202 1.54 8.66 -5.84
C ILE A 202 2.98 8.34 -5.49
N GLY A 203 3.75 9.36 -5.13
CA GLY A 203 5.15 9.26 -4.76
C GLY A 203 5.44 9.98 -3.45
N PHE A 204 6.37 9.42 -2.67
CA PHE A 204 6.88 10.02 -1.44
C PHE A 204 8.40 10.04 -1.45
N ASN A 205 8.99 11.18 -1.10
CA ASN A 205 10.44 11.39 -1.11
C ASN A 205 11.03 11.08 0.27
N LEU A 206 12.14 10.35 0.29
CA LEU A 206 12.89 9.98 1.47
C LEU A 206 14.36 10.35 1.29
N GLN A 207 14.92 11.03 2.28
CA GLN A 207 16.36 11.20 2.42
C GLN A 207 16.88 10.09 3.33
N VAL A 208 17.64 9.16 2.77
CA VAL A 208 18.21 8.03 3.54
C VAL A 208 19.67 8.35 3.84
N PRO A 209 20.06 8.51 5.12
CA PRO A 209 21.46 8.78 5.47
C PRO A 209 22.38 7.61 5.10
N ALA A 210 23.67 7.90 4.90
CA ALA A 210 24.72 6.91 4.68
C ALA A 210 24.70 5.79 5.71
N SER A 211 24.62 4.53 5.26
CA SER A 211 24.45 3.32 6.12
C SER A 211 23.24 3.37 7.06
N GLY A 212 22.35 4.34 6.86
CA GLY A 212 21.19 4.61 7.69
C GLY A 212 19.91 4.04 7.11
N LYS A 213 18.79 4.47 7.69
CA LYS A 213 17.45 4.12 7.25
C LYS A 213 16.52 5.33 7.36
N ALA A 214 15.54 5.37 6.48
CA ALA A 214 14.37 6.24 6.59
C ALA A 214 13.12 5.39 6.37
N TYR A 215 11.94 5.90 6.73
CA TYR A 215 10.70 5.18 6.48
C TYR A 215 9.58 6.13 6.09
N VAL A 216 8.58 5.57 5.42
CA VAL A 216 7.28 6.18 5.19
C VAL A 216 6.21 5.16 5.51
N THR A 217 5.11 5.62 6.08
CA THR A 217 3.89 4.85 6.21
C THR A 217 2.82 5.44 5.32
N MET A 218 2.47 4.68 4.28
CA MET A 218 1.41 4.99 3.32
C MET A 218 0.13 4.32 3.76
N TRP A 219 -1.02 4.93 3.49
CA TRP A 219 -2.31 4.28 3.73
C TRP A 219 -3.34 4.59 2.65
N LEU A 220 -4.31 3.69 2.57
CA LEU A 220 -5.55 3.81 1.84
C LEU A 220 -6.69 3.76 2.86
N ALA A 221 -7.50 4.80 2.94
CA ALA A 221 -8.74 4.84 3.71
C ALA A 221 -9.94 4.65 2.78
N CYS A 222 -10.80 3.68 3.09
CA CYS A 222 -12.00 3.38 2.33
C CYS A 222 -13.25 3.91 3.07
N GLY A 223 -14.25 4.36 2.33
CA GLY A 223 -15.50 4.86 2.90
C GLY A 223 -16.60 5.00 1.84
N GLN A 224 -17.83 5.22 2.28
CA GLN A 224 -18.99 5.39 1.40
C GLN A 224 -19.24 6.85 1.02
N THR A 225 -18.63 7.77 1.75
CA THR A 225 -18.69 9.21 1.47
C THR A 225 -17.31 9.86 1.59
N TYR A 226 -17.11 11.00 0.93
CA TYR A 226 -15.91 11.82 1.12
C TYR A 226 -15.70 12.21 2.59
N SER A 227 -16.78 12.53 3.31
CA SER A 227 -16.72 12.88 4.73
C SER A 227 -16.19 11.74 5.60
N GLU A 228 -16.55 10.49 5.30
CA GLU A 228 -16.05 9.31 6.02
C GLU A 228 -14.56 9.10 5.81
N VAL A 229 -14.08 9.09 4.56
CA VAL A 229 -12.65 8.90 4.29
C VAL A 229 -11.81 10.06 4.84
N LYS A 230 -12.35 11.29 4.81
CA LYS A 230 -11.70 12.46 5.43
C LYS A 230 -11.61 12.32 6.94
N ALA A 231 -12.69 11.90 7.60
CA ALA A 231 -12.71 11.68 9.04
C ALA A 231 -11.77 10.53 9.45
N LEU A 232 -11.73 9.44 8.70
CA LEU A 232 -10.82 8.33 8.93
C LEU A 232 -9.35 8.76 8.74
N ASN A 233 -9.04 9.50 7.67
CA ASN A 233 -7.72 10.09 7.45
C ASN A 233 -7.30 10.99 8.63
N GLN A 234 -8.21 11.84 9.11
CA GLN A 234 -7.95 12.70 10.26
C GLN A 234 -7.64 11.88 11.53
N ARG A 235 -8.40 10.82 11.81
CA ARG A 235 -8.12 9.91 12.94
C ARG A 235 -6.75 9.22 12.81
N ILE A 236 -6.36 8.85 11.58
CA ILE A 236 -5.05 8.25 11.29
C ILE A 236 -3.93 9.24 11.61
N LEU A 237 -4.07 10.49 11.16
CA LEU A 237 -3.11 11.56 11.42
C LEU A 237 -2.98 11.87 12.92
N GLU A 238 -4.10 11.98 13.64
CA GLU A 238 -4.11 12.31 15.08
C GLU A 238 -3.47 11.24 15.95
N LYS A 239 -3.70 9.97 15.64
CA LYS A 239 -3.15 8.85 16.43
C LYS A 239 -1.75 8.44 15.98
N GLY A 240 -1.40 8.71 14.72
CA GLY A 240 -0.19 8.26 14.04
C GLY A 240 -0.41 6.94 13.28
N PRO A 241 -0.06 6.84 11.99
CA PRO A 241 -0.35 5.67 11.17
C PRO A 241 0.36 4.40 11.65
N ASP A 242 1.58 4.51 12.18
CA ASP A 242 2.33 3.36 12.72
C ASP A 242 1.60 2.67 13.88
N ARG A 243 0.82 3.43 14.67
CA ARG A 243 0.03 2.86 15.77
C ARG A 243 -1.11 1.98 15.27
N PHE A 244 -1.63 2.19 14.06
CA PHE A 244 -2.67 1.34 13.47
C PHE A 244 -2.11 -0.04 13.09
N ILE A 245 -0.87 -0.08 12.60
CA ILE A 245 -0.16 -1.34 12.31
C ILE A 245 0.13 -2.07 13.63
N GLU A 246 0.67 -1.36 14.63
CA GLU A 246 1.01 -1.93 15.93
C GLU A 246 -0.21 -2.52 16.65
N ARG A 247 -1.30 -1.75 16.75
CA ARG A 247 -2.52 -2.23 17.42
C ARG A 247 -3.15 -3.43 16.71
N THR A 248 -3.03 -3.50 15.38
CA THR A 248 -3.49 -4.65 14.58
C THR A 248 -2.66 -5.89 14.88
N GLY A 249 -1.33 -5.76 14.94
CA GLY A 249 -0.46 -6.86 15.36
C GLY A 249 -0.80 -7.36 16.79
N ASN A 250 -1.03 -6.43 17.72
CA ASN A 250 -1.42 -6.77 19.09
C ASN A 250 -2.79 -7.46 19.17
N TYR A 251 -3.76 -7.02 18.37
CA TYR A 251 -5.07 -7.66 18.25
C TYR A 251 -4.93 -9.14 17.86
N TRP A 252 -4.17 -9.45 16.80
CA TRP A 252 -4.01 -10.84 16.34
C TRP A 252 -3.29 -11.73 17.33
N LYS A 253 -2.24 -11.21 17.99
CA LYS A 253 -1.56 -11.95 19.07
C LYS A 253 -2.50 -12.27 20.23
N LEU A 254 -3.41 -11.36 20.56
CA LEU A 254 -4.42 -11.60 21.61
C LEU A 254 -5.50 -12.58 21.13
N TRP A 255 -5.94 -12.46 19.88
CA TRP A 255 -6.94 -13.35 19.27
C TRP A 255 -6.46 -14.80 19.26
N LEU A 256 -5.22 -15.05 18.84
CA LEU A 256 -4.63 -16.40 18.83
C LEU A 256 -4.50 -17.01 20.23
N LYS A 257 -4.27 -16.19 21.27
CA LYS A 257 -4.17 -16.67 22.66
C LYS A 257 -5.51 -17.05 23.28
N LYS A 258 -6.64 -16.63 22.70
CA LYS A 258 -7.97 -16.83 23.31
C LYS A 258 -8.46 -18.28 23.23
N GLU A 259 -7.94 -19.08 22.31
CA GLU A 259 -8.28 -20.49 22.19
C GLU A 259 -7.06 -21.35 22.53
N ALA A 260 -6.98 -21.80 23.79
CA ALA A 260 -6.21 -23.01 24.06
C ALA A 260 -6.99 -24.17 23.44
N VAL A 261 -6.59 -24.63 22.27
CA VAL A 261 -7.07 -25.91 21.76
C VAL A 261 -6.51 -26.97 22.70
N GLU A 262 -7.38 -27.65 23.45
CA GLU A 262 -6.99 -28.84 24.19
C GLU A 262 -6.56 -29.90 23.16
N CYS A 263 -5.26 -29.97 22.88
CA CYS A 263 -4.65 -30.96 21.99
C CYS A 263 -4.62 -32.37 22.62
N ASP A 264 -5.45 -32.64 23.63
CA ASP A 264 -5.42 -33.83 24.47
C ASP A 264 -5.55 -35.18 23.72
N PRO A 265 -6.18 -35.28 22.53
CA PRO A 265 -6.12 -36.52 21.75
C PRO A 265 -4.98 -36.55 20.71
N LEU A 266 -4.18 -35.50 20.55
CA LEU A 266 -3.11 -35.44 19.54
C LEU A 266 -1.78 -36.00 20.10
N PRO A 267 -1.13 -36.95 19.40
CA PRO A 267 0.19 -37.43 19.77
C PRO A 267 1.21 -36.28 19.82
N SER A 268 2.16 -36.34 20.77
CA SER A 268 3.18 -35.30 21.00
C SER A 268 3.88 -34.71 19.77
N PRO A 269 4.13 -35.44 18.66
CA PRO A 269 4.73 -34.86 17.46
C PRO A 269 3.84 -33.85 16.70
N VAL A 270 2.56 -33.72 17.07
CA VAL A 270 1.53 -32.94 16.34
C VAL A 270 0.88 -31.87 17.23
N ALA A 271 1.27 -31.78 18.51
CA ALA A 271 0.63 -30.92 19.50
C ALA A 271 1.24 -29.49 19.57
N ASP A 272 2.30 -29.22 18.81
CA ASP A 272 3.00 -27.91 18.74
C ASP A 272 2.72 -27.16 17.43
#